data_AF-A0A6P0JUA9-F1
#
_entry.id   AF-A0A6P0JUA9-F1
#
_cell.length_a   1.000
_cell.length_b   1.000
_cell.length_c   1.000
_cell.angle_alpha   90.00
_cell.angle_beta   90.00
_cell.angle_gamma   90.00
#
_symmetry.space_group_name_H-M   'P 1'
#
loop_
_entity.id
_entity.type
_entity.pdbx_description
1 polymer ?
#
loop_
_entity_poly.entity_id
_entity_poly.type
_entity_poly.pdbx_seq_one_letter_code
_entity_poly.pdbx_strand_id
1 'polypeptide(L)' 'MFTNVGTFDRLFRLLIAGALLYVGLSVYAGTTLGIVLNVAAAILALTAVFGFCGLYRLLGINTRNTETNSQS' A
#
# COMPACT_ATOMS: atom_id res chain seq x y z
N MET A 1 -12.12 -12.59 -14.84
CA MET A 1 -11.03 -13.14 -13.99
C MET A 1 -10.48 -11.98 -13.19
N PHE A 2 -10.70 -11.98 -11.87
CA PHE A 2 -10.51 -10.83 -10.98
C PHE A 2 -9.03 -10.50 -10.78
N THR A 3 -8.48 -9.61 -11.60
CA THR A 3 -7.14 -9.07 -11.37
C THR A 3 -7.23 -7.85 -10.45
N ASN A 4 -7.52 -8.10 -9.17
CA ASN A 4 -7.48 -7.10 -8.10
C ASN A 4 -6.11 -7.10 -7.36
N VAL A 5 -5.10 -7.70 -7.99
CA VAL A 5 -3.73 -7.85 -7.48
C VAL A 5 -3.17 -6.51 -7.01
N GLY A 6 -3.47 -5.43 -7.73
CA GLY A 6 -2.99 -4.10 -7.38
C GLY A 6 -3.48 -3.53 -6.06
N THR A 7 -4.77 -3.74 -5.73
CA THR A 7 -5.34 -3.27 -4.46
C THR A 7 -4.90 -4.15 -3.30
N PHE A 8 -4.84 -5.46 -3.53
CA PHE A 8 -4.44 -6.45 -2.53
C PHE A 8 -2.95 -6.36 -2.19
N ASP A 9 -2.05 -6.24 -3.19
CA ASP A 9 -0.61 -6.02 -3.01
C ASP A 9 -0.36 -4.75 -2.19
N ARG A 10 -1.06 -3.65 -2.52
CA ARG A 10 -0.96 -2.39 -1.77
C ARG A 10 -1.40 -2.54 -0.32
N LEU A 11 -2.52 -3.22 -0.06
CA LEU A 11 -3.00 -3.44 1.30
C LEU A 11 -1.98 -4.26 2.11
N PHE A 12 -1.46 -5.35 1.53
CA PHE A 12 -0.41 -6.15 2.16
C PHE A 12 0.84 -5.33 2.45
N ARG A 13 1.28 -4.49 1.52
CA ARG A 13 2.48 -3.66 1.68
C ARG A 13 2.32 -2.62 2.79
N LEU A 14 1.13 -2.03 2.91
CA LEU A 14 0.80 -1.12 4.02
C LEU A 14 0.71 -1.84 5.36
N LEU A 15 0.15 -3.06 5.41
CA LEU A 15 0.10 -3.87 6.62
C LEU A 15 1.50 -4.24 7.11
N ILE A 16 2.38 -4.68 6.22
CA ILE A 16 3.77 -5.01 6.55
C ILE A 16 4.51 -3.75 7.02
N ALA A 17 4.34 -2.61 6.33
CA ALA A 17 4.93 -1.34 6.75
C ALA A 17 4.46 -0.93 8.15
N GLY A 18 3.16 -1.03 8.44
CA GLY A 18 2.59 -0.72 9.74
C GLY A 18 3.11 -1.64 10.86
N ALA A 19 3.22 -2.95 10.58
CA ALA A 19 3.75 -3.91 11.54
C ALA A 19 5.23 -3.64 11.87
N LEU A 20 6.06 -3.37 10.85
CA LEU A 20 7.47 -3.02 11.03
C LEU A 20 7.64 -1.73 11.82
N LEU A 21 6.82 -0.71 11.54
CA LEU A 21 6.82 0.56 12.27
C LEU A 21 6.44 0.36 13.75
N TYR A 22 5.39 -0.42 14.02
CA TYR A 22 4.97 -0.73 15.39
C TYR A 22 6.06 -1.45 16.17
N VAL A 23 6.68 -2.48 15.57
CA VAL A 23 7.76 -3.25 16.20
C VAL A 23 9.00 -2.37 16.40
N GLY A 24 9.36 -1.53 15.44
CA GLY A 24 10.48 -0.60 15.51
C GLY A 24 10.31 0.47 16.59
N LEU A 25 9.10 1.02 16.75
CA LEU A 25 8.78 2.05 17.75
C LEU A 25 8.47 1.50 19.15
N SER A 26 8.00 0.25 19.26
CA SER A 26 7.55 -0.33 20.54
C SER A 26 8.58 -1.30 21.11
N VAL A 27 8.94 -2.34 20.35
CA VAL A 27 9.80 -3.44 20.84
C VAL A 27 11.27 -3.04 20.79
N TYR A 28 11.69 -2.37 19.72
CA TYR A 28 13.09 -1.99 19.49
C TYR A 28 13.35 -0.49 19.68
N ALA A 29 12.48 0.19 20.44
CA ALA A 29 12.56 1.63 20.69
C ALA A 29 13.95 2.06 21.19
N GLY A 30 14.51 3.13 20.64
CA GLY A 30 15.80 3.68 21.06
C GLY A 30 17.04 2.85 20.65
N THR A 31 16.86 1.72 19.96
CA THR A 31 17.99 0.92 19.44
C THR A 31 18.27 1.25 17.98
N THR A 32 19.50 1.01 17.53
CA THR A 32 19.88 1.13 16.11
C THR A 32 19.00 0.27 15.22
N LEU A 33 18.64 -0.93 15.68
CA LEU A 33 17.78 -1.85 14.94
C LEU A 33 16.36 -1.30 14.78
N GLY A 34 15.82 -0.64 15.80
CA GLY A 34 14.53 0.06 15.72
C GLY A 34 14.54 1.19 14.69
N ILE A 35 15.61 1.98 14.62
CA ILE A 35 15.78 3.04 13.61
C ILE A 35 15.77 2.43 12.20
N VAL A 36 16.53 1.35 11.97
CA VAL A 36 16.58 0.66 10.67
C VAL A 36 15.19 0.15 10.27
N LEU A 37 14.47 -0.48 11.21
CA LEU A 37 13.09 -0.97 10.97
C LEU A 37 12.14 0.17 10.63
N ASN A 38 12.23 1.31 11.32
CA ASN A 38 11.38 2.47 11.06
C ASN A 38 11.66 3.08 9.69
N VAL A 39 12.93 3.17 9.26
CA VAL A 39 13.30 3.65 7.92
C VAL A 39 12.79 2.69 6.85
N ALA A 40 12.95 1.38 7.04
CA ALA A 40 12.44 0.38 6.10
C ALA A 40 10.90 0.45 5.98
N ALA A 41 10.20 0.60 7.11
CA ALA A 41 8.75 0.78 7.15
C ALA A 41 8.32 2.04 6.39
N ALA A 42 9.01 3.16 6.59
CA ALA A 42 8.74 4.40 5.87
C ALA A 42 8.90 4.24 4.35
N ILE A 43 9.98 3.60 3.88
CA ILE A 43 10.20 3.33 2.46
C ILE A 43 9.09 2.45 1.88
N LEU A 44 8.71 1.37 2.57
CA LEU A 44 7.62 0.48 2.14
C LEU A 44 6.27 1.22 2.05
N ALA A 45 5.96 2.06 3.04
CA ALA A 45 4.76 2.88 3.04
C ALA A 45 4.75 3.88 1.88
N LEU A 46 5.86 4.59 1.65
CA LEU A 46 6.01 5.51 0.52
C LEU A 46 5.87 4.77 -0.81
N THR A 47 6.45 3.58 -0.94
CA THR A 47 6.32 2.77 -2.16
C THR A 47 4.87 2.33 -2.40
N ALA A 48 4.12 2.00 -1.34
CA ALA A 48 2.69 1.68 -1.44
C ALA A 48 1.81 2.89 -1.80
N VAL A 49 2.22 4.10 -1.40
CA VAL A 49 1.50 5.35 -1.69
C VAL A 49 1.81 5.87 -3.10
N PHE A 50 3.09 5.94 -3.48
CA PHE A 50 3.51 6.48 -4.77
C PHE A 50 3.42 5.47 -5.90
N GLY A 51 3.69 4.19 -5.63
CA GLY A 51 3.75 3.15 -6.65
C GLY A 51 2.40 2.68 -7.21
N PHE A 52 1.27 2.98 -6.54
CA PHE A 52 -0.03 2.45 -6.97
C PHE A 52 -1.21 3.43 -6.90
N CYS A 53 -1.42 4.18 -5.82
CA CYS A 53 -2.56 5.10 -5.77
C CYS A 53 -2.33 6.46 -6.42
N GLY A 54 -1.09 6.98 -6.43
CA GLY A 54 -0.76 8.15 -7.24
C GLY A 54 -0.87 7.80 -8.72
N LEU A 55 -0.18 6.74 -9.14
CA LEU A 55 -0.11 6.36 -10.54
C LEU A 55 -1.43 5.83 -11.11
N TYR A 56 -2.24 5.00 -10.43
CA TYR A 56 -3.55 4.57 -10.96
C TYR A 56 -4.60 5.69 -10.99
N ARG A 57 -4.56 6.59 -10.00
CA ARG A 57 -5.47 7.75 -9.94
C ARG A 57 -5.07 8.83 -10.94
N LEU A 58 -3.76 8.98 -11.21
CA LEU A 58 -3.21 9.87 -12.24
C LEU A 58 -3.34 9.28 -13.66
N LEU A 59 -3.19 7.97 -13.81
CA LEU A 59 -3.47 7.22 -15.05
C LEU A 59 -4.98 7.11 -15.33
N GLY A 60 -5.84 7.63 -14.46
CA GLY A 60 -7.29 7.65 -14.68
C GLY A 60 -7.92 6.26 -14.80
N ILE A 61 -7.26 5.21 -14.31
CA ILE A 61 -7.80 3.84 -14.31
C ILE A 61 -8.82 3.77 -13.18
N ASN A 62 -9.98 4.35 -13.46
CA ASN A 62 -11.17 4.24 -12.66
C ASN A 62 -11.84 2.93 -13.10
N THR A 63 -11.68 1.86 -12.32
CA THR A 63 -12.39 0.59 -12.55
C THR A 63 -13.87 0.70 -12.20
N ARG A 64 -14.52 1.79 -12.63
CA ARG A 64 -15.97 1.79 -12.79
C ARG A 64 -16.27 0.84 -13.94
N ASN A 65 -16.51 -0.42 -13.60
CA ASN A 65 -17.50 -1.21 -14.31
C ASN A 65 -18.82 -0.43 -14.19
N THR A 66 -19.04 0.48 -15.15
CA THR A 66 -20.36 1.04 -15.34
C THR A 66 -21.13 -0.02 -16.10
N GLU A 67 -22.08 -0.62 -15.41
CA GLU A 67 -23.07 -1.54 -15.96
C GLU A 67 -23.70 -0.92 -17.22
N THR A 68 -23.63 -1.60 -18.35
CA THR A 68 -24.55 -1.32 -19.47
C THR A 68 -25.72 -2.29 -19.36
N ASN A 69 -26.66 -1.92 -18.50
CA ASN A 69 -28.01 -2.48 -18.45
C ASN A 69 -28.78 -2.00 -19.70
N SER A 70 -29.42 -2.95 -20.40
CA SER A 70 -30.50 -2.78 -21.39
C SER A 70 -30.44 -1.59 -22.35
N GLN A 71 -29.98 -1.82 -23.59
CA GLN A 71 -30.54 -1.13 -24.75
C GLN A 71 -31.74 -1.94 -25.27
N SER A 72 -32.93 -1.47 -24.88
CA SER A 72 -34.18 -1.60 -25.65
C SER A 72 -34.19 -0.59 -26.79
#